data_AF-A0A3D2G0T4-F1
#
_entry.id   AF-A0A3D2G0T4-F1
#
_cell.length_a   1.000
_cell.length_b   1.000
_cell.length_c   1.000
_cell.angle_alpha   90.00
_cell.angle_beta   90.00
_cell.angle_gamma   90.00
#
_symmetry.space_group_name_H-M   'P 1'
#
loop_
_entity.id
_entity.type
_entity.pdbx_description
1 polymer ?
#
loop_
_entity_poly.entity_id
_entity_poly.type
_entity_poly.pdbx_seq_one_letter_code
_entity_poly.pdbx_strand_id
1 'polypeptide(L)'
;MVENNHWDAPITPIQQGSISKAAIVYEAQVEQITRNMFIFMDLDDVDNITPIRSCRSYFVSTALSYDAIFAHCGFSADGLEYSAPMLANLVDNDDINVNEDNGTGFRFTEYPYSGGVHSMTTTGERLQKFISENGTRTEHNTDSYDYGLRFTENAAPTGGSVANNVRIVFPGTKITSFEYSADKNGYTGFNWNAAIADANTSEAAVFQNLLVLATYTQIGIDDHYHTAMNTYECEGTGLFFNGGYCEPITWKRGAVNEPFHYYTADGTELELGIG
;
A
#
# COMPACT_ATOMS: atom_id res chain seq x y z
N MET A 1 5.04 0.05 5.73
CA MET A 1 5.45 -0.85 4.63
C MET A 1 5.46 -2.30 5.08
N VAL A 2 4.80 -3.21 4.38
CA VAL A 2 4.77 -4.64 4.73
C VAL A 2 5.07 -5.54 3.53
N GLU A 3 5.54 -6.75 3.82
CA GLU A 3 5.77 -7.78 2.83
C GLU A 3 4.49 -8.31 2.24
N ASN A 4 4.52 -8.59 0.94
CA ASN A 4 3.45 -9.31 0.28
C ASN A 4 4.07 -10.44 -0.54
N ASN A 5 4.32 -11.57 0.13
CA ASN A 5 5.04 -12.71 -0.42
C ASN A 5 4.52 -14.04 0.17
N HIS A 6 5.11 -15.14 -0.27
CA HIS A 6 4.93 -16.47 0.28
C HIS A 6 6.28 -17.10 0.66
N TRP A 7 6.21 -18.19 1.43
CA TRP A 7 7.33 -19.12 1.58
C TRP A 7 7.36 -20.15 0.46
N ASP A 8 8.55 -20.59 0.01
CA ASP A 8 8.68 -21.45 -1.18
C ASP A 8 8.13 -22.88 -1.00
N ALA A 9 8.12 -23.45 0.21
CA ALA A 9 7.57 -24.80 0.44
C ALA A 9 7.17 -25.11 1.91
N PRO A 10 5.93 -25.57 2.17
CA PRO A 10 4.76 -25.43 1.30
C PRO A 10 4.44 -23.94 1.08
N ILE A 11 3.87 -23.59 -0.08
CA ILE A 11 3.46 -22.21 -0.40
C ILE A 11 2.47 -21.74 0.66
N THR A 12 3.01 -21.00 1.62
CA THR A 12 2.28 -20.45 2.75
C THR A 12 2.37 -18.93 2.60
N PRO A 13 1.26 -18.27 2.25
CA PRO A 13 1.20 -16.82 2.20
C PRO A 13 1.59 -16.24 3.56
N ILE A 14 2.40 -15.19 3.52
CA ILE A 14 2.69 -14.39 4.70
C ILE A 14 1.52 -13.44 4.87
N GLN A 15 0.64 -13.72 5.84
CA GLN A 15 -0.49 -12.84 6.12
C GLN A 15 0.00 -11.54 6.76
N GLN A 16 -0.72 -10.45 6.50
CA GLN A 16 -0.31 -9.13 6.94
C GLN A 16 -1.12 -8.72 8.16
N GLY A 17 -0.44 -8.31 9.22
CA GLY A 17 -1.10 -7.82 10.42
C GLY A 17 -1.72 -6.45 10.19
N SER A 18 -2.95 -6.27 10.68
CA SER A 18 -3.71 -5.01 10.66
C SER A 18 -4.08 -4.50 9.26
N ILE A 19 -4.06 -5.35 8.23
CA ILE A 19 -4.57 -4.95 6.90
C ILE A 19 -6.05 -4.54 6.95
N SER A 20 -6.84 -5.14 7.85
CA SER A 20 -8.26 -4.82 8.02
C SER A 20 -8.51 -3.43 8.61
N LYS A 21 -7.47 -2.80 9.16
CA LYS A 21 -7.52 -1.46 9.76
C LYS A 21 -7.00 -0.37 8.81
N ALA A 22 -6.41 -0.75 7.68
CA ALA A 22 -5.88 0.21 6.71
C ALA A 22 -7.00 0.88 5.93
N ALA A 23 -6.99 2.21 5.86
CA ALA A 23 -7.92 2.98 5.02
C ALA A 23 -7.58 2.83 3.53
N ILE A 24 -6.29 2.73 3.20
CA ILE A 24 -5.83 2.50 1.83
C ILE A 24 -4.70 1.47 1.86
N VAL A 25 -4.71 0.55 0.90
CA VAL A 25 -3.62 -0.40 0.65
C VAL A 25 -3.08 -0.18 -0.76
N TYR A 26 -1.82 0.27 -0.85
CA TYR A 26 -1.08 0.34 -2.11
C TYR A 26 -0.25 -0.93 -2.28
N GLU A 27 -0.47 -1.66 -3.37
CA GLU A 27 0.34 -2.81 -3.76
C GLU A 27 1.17 -2.46 -5.00
N ALA A 28 2.49 -2.61 -4.92
CA ALA A 28 3.38 -2.32 -6.04
C ALA A 28 4.48 -3.37 -6.22
N GLN A 29 4.93 -3.53 -7.47
CA GLN A 29 6.09 -4.36 -7.82
C GLN A 29 7.34 -3.84 -7.10
N VAL A 30 8.17 -4.75 -6.56
CA VAL A 30 9.45 -4.37 -5.94
C VAL A 30 10.65 -5.08 -6.55
N GLU A 31 10.69 -6.39 -6.49
CA GLU A 31 11.73 -7.22 -7.10
C GLU A 31 11.05 -8.23 -8.04
N GLN A 32 11.00 -9.51 -7.67
CA GLN A 32 10.18 -10.54 -8.33
C GLN A 32 8.83 -10.74 -7.62
N ILE A 33 8.52 -9.90 -6.65
CA ILE A 33 7.34 -9.92 -5.78
C ILE A 33 6.74 -8.50 -5.68
N THR A 34 5.67 -8.37 -4.93
CA THR A 34 5.10 -7.07 -4.53
C THR A 34 5.32 -6.78 -3.05
N ARG A 35 5.10 -5.54 -2.66
CA ARG A 35 4.91 -5.13 -1.25
C ARG A 35 3.66 -4.30 -1.12
N ASN A 36 3.13 -4.25 0.10
CA ASN A 36 2.00 -3.39 0.42
C ASN A 36 2.46 -2.21 1.28
N MET A 37 1.87 -1.05 1.04
CA MET A 37 1.90 0.09 1.93
C MET A 37 0.49 0.31 2.46
N PHE A 38 0.36 0.25 3.78
CA PHE A 38 -0.89 0.55 4.47
C PHE A 38 -0.89 2.01 4.87
N ILE A 39 -1.98 2.70 4.58
CA ILE A 39 -2.28 4.03 5.09
C ILE A 39 -3.31 3.87 6.19
N PHE A 40 -2.94 4.28 7.39
CA PHE A 40 -3.81 4.32 8.56
C PHE A 40 -4.16 5.78 8.86
N MET A 41 -5.42 6.05 9.19
CA MET A 41 -5.85 7.39 9.61
C MET A 41 -5.61 7.61 11.11
N ASP A 42 -5.69 6.55 11.89
CA ASP A 42 -5.37 6.51 13.32
C ASP A 42 -4.70 5.16 13.68
N LEU A 43 -4.18 5.06 14.89
CA LEU A 43 -3.41 3.90 15.35
C LEU A 43 -3.98 3.26 16.63
N ASP A 44 -5.13 3.73 17.13
CA ASP A 44 -5.64 3.35 18.46
C ASP A 44 -6.03 1.86 18.52
N ASP A 45 -6.59 1.33 17.44
CA ASP A 45 -7.01 -0.09 17.30
C ASP A 45 -6.12 -0.87 16.31
N VAL A 46 -4.89 -0.42 16.12
CA VAL A 46 -3.92 -1.08 15.24
C VAL A 46 -2.99 -1.97 16.06
N ASP A 47 -3.25 -3.28 15.98
CA ASP A 47 -2.45 -4.34 16.62
C ASP A 47 -1.10 -4.52 15.89
N ASN A 48 -0.62 -5.76 15.77
CA ASN A 48 0.63 -6.02 15.09
C ASN A 48 0.52 -5.60 13.61
N ILE A 49 1.52 -4.86 13.15
CA ILE A 49 1.77 -4.59 11.73
C ILE A 49 2.99 -5.42 11.36
N THR A 50 2.80 -6.41 10.49
CA THR A 50 3.82 -7.42 10.19
C THR A 50 3.65 -8.02 8.79
N PRO A 51 4.73 -8.53 8.16
CA PRO A 51 6.12 -8.20 8.46
C PRO A 51 6.54 -6.93 7.74
N ILE A 52 7.16 -6.03 8.48
CA ILE A 52 7.62 -4.74 7.97
C ILE A 52 8.83 -4.96 7.08
N ARG A 53 8.83 -4.31 5.92
CA ARG A 53 9.89 -4.45 4.91
C ARG A 53 10.47 -3.12 4.50
N SER A 54 11.55 -3.23 3.75
CA SER A 54 12.27 -2.08 3.24
C SER A 54 11.40 -1.25 2.32
N CYS A 55 11.56 0.08 2.38
CA CYS A 55 10.86 0.99 1.48
C CYS A 55 11.51 1.01 0.08
N ARG A 56 10.76 1.56 -0.88
CA ARG A 56 11.21 1.87 -2.24
C ARG A 56 10.78 3.29 -2.57
N SER A 57 11.45 3.93 -3.52
CA SER A 57 11.28 5.34 -3.91
C SER A 57 9.82 5.72 -4.14
N TYR A 58 9.07 4.87 -4.86
CA TYR A 58 7.64 5.07 -5.16
C TYR A 58 6.71 4.90 -3.94
N PHE A 59 7.11 4.17 -2.89
CA PHE A 59 6.36 4.17 -1.64
C PHE A 59 6.65 5.43 -0.81
N VAL A 60 7.90 5.90 -0.81
CA VAL A 60 8.26 7.19 -0.19
C VAL A 60 7.53 8.33 -0.89
N SER A 61 7.49 8.33 -2.24
CA SER A 61 6.73 9.32 -2.99
C SER A 61 5.25 9.26 -2.62
N THR A 62 4.65 8.08 -2.49
CA THR A 62 3.24 7.96 -2.12
C THR A 62 3.01 8.45 -0.68
N ALA A 63 3.90 8.17 0.27
CA ALA A 63 3.79 8.72 1.62
C ALA A 63 3.86 10.26 1.63
N LEU A 64 4.75 10.84 0.82
CA LEU A 64 4.87 12.29 0.66
C LEU A 64 3.60 12.94 0.08
N SER A 65 2.84 12.27 -0.79
CA SER A 65 1.56 12.81 -1.28
C SER A 65 0.46 12.88 -0.24
N TYR A 66 0.60 12.17 0.87
CA TYR A 66 -0.33 12.18 1.99
C TYR A 66 0.19 13.00 3.18
N ASP A 67 1.38 13.62 3.09
CA ASP A 67 2.04 14.27 4.24
C ASP A 67 2.07 13.30 5.45
N ALA A 68 2.39 12.03 5.17
CA ALA A 68 2.23 10.92 6.11
C ALA A 68 3.52 10.61 6.87
N ILE A 69 3.35 10.19 8.13
CA ILE A 69 4.41 9.52 8.89
C ILE A 69 4.64 8.12 8.30
N PHE A 70 5.86 7.86 7.85
CA PHE A 70 6.22 6.70 7.06
C PHE A 70 7.07 5.69 7.85
N ALA A 71 6.47 4.56 8.19
CA ALA A 71 7.15 3.45 8.87
C ALA A 71 7.60 2.33 7.91
N HIS A 72 8.88 1.97 7.97
CA HIS A 72 9.52 0.92 7.15
C HIS A 72 10.66 0.22 7.89
N CYS A 73 11.25 -0.85 7.32
CA CYS A 73 12.42 -1.52 7.90
C CYS A 73 13.51 -1.65 6.83
N GLY A 74 14.41 -0.67 6.83
CA GLY A 74 15.49 -0.53 5.84
C GLY A 74 15.05 0.07 4.50
N PHE A 75 16.01 0.29 3.63
CA PHE A 75 15.85 1.00 2.35
C PHE A 75 16.89 0.52 1.35
N SER A 76 16.74 0.89 0.07
CA SER A 76 17.82 0.76 -0.92
C SER A 76 18.81 1.91 -0.73
N ALA A 77 20.04 1.56 -0.34
CA ALA A 77 21.16 2.49 -0.11
C ALA A 77 22.09 2.62 -1.33
N ASP A 78 22.16 1.57 -2.15
CA ASP A 78 23.06 1.45 -3.30
C ASP A 78 22.27 1.01 -4.55
N GLY A 79 22.70 1.45 -5.74
CA GLY A 79 22.12 1.06 -7.02
C GLY A 79 21.39 2.18 -7.75
N LEU A 80 20.56 1.81 -8.73
CA LEU A 80 19.69 2.75 -9.46
C LEU A 80 18.41 3.07 -8.69
N GLU A 81 18.09 2.29 -7.66
CA GLU A 81 16.97 2.58 -6.77
C GLU A 81 17.40 3.48 -5.61
N TYR A 82 16.65 4.57 -5.41
CA TYR A 82 17.10 5.76 -4.70
C TYR A 82 16.20 6.13 -3.50
N SER A 83 15.65 5.14 -2.80
CA SER A 83 14.84 5.39 -1.60
C SER A 83 15.59 6.14 -0.49
N ALA A 84 16.89 5.89 -0.28
CA ALA A 84 17.68 6.57 0.76
C ALA A 84 17.68 8.11 0.62
N PRO A 85 18.05 8.69 -0.54
CA PRO A 85 17.96 10.15 -0.70
C PRO A 85 16.51 10.66 -0.71
N MET A 86 15.50 9.84 -1.07
CA MET A 86 14.11 10.28 -1.00
C MET A 86 13.59 10.43 0.43
N LEU A 87 14.02 9.55 1.34
CA LEU A 87 13.65 9.64 2.77
C LEU A 87 14.09 10.97 3.38
N ALA A 88 15.14 11.61 2.87
CA ALA A 88 15.55 12.94 3.32
C ALA A 88 14.54 14.07 3.03
N ASN A 89 13.50 13.81 2.22
CA ASN A 89 12.39 14.75 2.02
C ASN A 89 11.31 14.64 3.11
N LEU A 90 11.39 13.62 3.98
CA LEU A 90 10.63 13.50 5.22
C LEU A 90 11.43 14.25 6.30
N VAL A 91 10.97 15.45 6.66
CA VAL A 91 11.76 16.44 7.41
C VAL A 91 11.28 16.68 8.85
N ASP A 92 10.16 16.06 9.25
CA ASP A 92 9.45 16.33 10.51
C ASP A 92 9.54 15.14 11.50
N ASN A 93 10.59 14.30 11.41
CA ASN A 93 10.67 12.99 12.09
C ASN A 93 9.51 12.05 11.69
N ASP A 94 9.07 12.20 10.45
CA ASP A 94 8.07 11.43 9.72
C ASP A 94 8.69 10.23 8.98
N ASP A 95 10.00 10.01 9.10
CA ASP A 95 10.68 8.77 8.71
C ASP A 95 10.95 7.86 9.93
N ILE A 96 10.25 6.73 10.02
CA ILE A 96 10.45 5.73 11.08
C ILE A 96 11.07 4.46 10.48
N ASN A 97 12.38 4.32 10.65
CA ASN A 97 13.07 3.05 10.43
C ASN A 97 12.81 2.11 11.62
N VAL A 98 11.87 1.20 11.47
CA VAL A 98 11.42 0.25 12.48
C VAL A 98 12.51 -0.76 12.81
N ASN A 99 12.93 -0.78 14.07
CA ASN A 99 13.94 -1.70 14.57
C ASN A 99 13.83 -1.90 16.09
N GLU A 100 14.58 -2.88 16.60
CA GLU A 100 14.61 -3.20 18.04
C GLU A 100 15.39 -2.16 18.85
N ASP A 101 16.41 -1.53 18.28
CA ASP A 101 17.34 -0.63 18.99
C ASP A 101 16.66 0.68 19.43
N ASN A 102 15.74 1.22 18.64
CA ASN A 102 14.96 2.42 18.98
C ASN A 102 13.60 2.09 19.63
N GLY A 103 13.32 0.81 19.90
CA GLY A 103 12.09 0.35 20.55
C GLY A 103 10.82 0.43 19.69
N THR A 104 10.93 0.82 18.42
CA THR A 104 9.79 0.90 17.51
C THR A 104 9.37 -0.46 16.98
N GLY A 105 10.22 -1.49 17.03
CA GLY A 105 9.91 -2.81 16.51
C GLY A 105 10.40 -3.96 17.37
N PHE A 106 9.97 -5.17 17.00
CA PHE A 106 10.42 -6.45 17.54
C PHE A 106 10.32 -7.53 16.46
N ARG A 107 10.99 -8.67 16.65
CA ARG A 107 10.95 -9.77 15.68
C ARG A 107 10.13 -10.95 16.16
N PHE A 108 9.21 -11.41 15.32
CA PHE A 108 8.59 -12.72 15.51
C PHE A 108 9.60 -13.84 15.29
N THR A 109 9.51 -14.88 16.12
CA THR A 109 10.38 -16.05 16.04
C THR A 109 9.65 -17.30 15.55
N GLU A 110 8.33 -17.23 15.40
CA GLU A 110 7.48 -18.34 14.99
C GLU A 110 7.17 -18.30 13.49
N TYR A 111 7.14 -19.46 12.85
CA TYR A 111 6.73 -19.59 11.45
C TYR A 111 5.25 -19.19 11.28
N PRO A 112 4.83 -18.54 10.17
CA PRO A 112 5.61 -18.17 8.99
C PRO A 112 6.36 -16.83 9.11
N TYR A 113 6.33 -16.19 10.28
CA TYR A 113 6.97 -14.89 10.51
C TYR A 113 8.37 -15.02 11.09
N SER A 114 8.99 -16.20 10.99
CA SER A 114 10.34 -16.46 11.47
C SER A 114 11.36 -16.24 10.35
N GLY A 115 12.55 -15.74 10.69
CA GLY A 115 13.61 -15.43 9.72
C GLY A 115 13.87 -13.93 9.58
N GLY A 116 15.13 -13.56 9.32
CA GLY A 116 15.60 -12.17 9.46
C GLY A 116 14.86 -11.14 8.60
N VAL A 117 14.30 -11.54 7.46
CA VAL A 117 13.61 -10.62 6.55
C VAL A 117 12.08 -10.65 6.64
N HIS A 118 11.49 -11.66 7.29
CA HIS A 118 10.03 -11.90 7.36
C HIS A 118 9.45 -11.74 8.79
N SER A 119 10.23 -11.15 9.71
CA SER A 119 9.92 -11.16 11.15
C SER A 119 9.71 -9.80 11.78
N MET A 120 10.15 -8.70 11.14
CA MET A 120 10.07 -7.38 11.77
C MET A 120 8.62 -6.97 11.94
N THR A 121 8.25 -6.56 13.15
CA THR A 121 6.88 -6.22 13.53
C THR A 121 6.90 -4.94 14.35
N THR A 122 5.84 -4.14 14.24
CA THR A 122 5.52 -3.04 15.18
C THR A 122 4.06 -3.13 15.59
N THR A 123 3.60 -2.21 16.45
CA THR A 123 2.19 -2.02 16.82
C THR A 123 1.81 -0.55 16.71
N GLY A 124 0.52 -0.25 16.63
CA GLY A 124 0.02 1.13 16.72
C GLY A 124 0.56 1.84 17.96
N GLU A 125 0.49 1.18 19.12
CA GLU A 125 1.01 1.70 20.40
C GLU A 125 2.50 2.10 20.33
N ARG A 126 3.35 1.26 19.74
CA ARG A 126 4.79 1.54 19.62
C ARG A 126 5.07 2.74 18.71
N LEU A 127 4.34 2.82 17.60
CA LEU A 127 4.46 3.95 16.67
C LEU A 127 3.96 5.24 17.35
N GLN A 128 2.78 5.22 17.98
CA GLN A 128 2.24 6.38 18.72
C GLN A 128 3.20 6.87 19.80
N LYS A 129 3.80 5.95 20.57
CA LYS A 129 4.80 6.28 21.57
C LYS A 129 6.01 6.98 20.95
N PHE A 130 6.56 6.43 19.86
CA PHE A 130 7.71 7.03 19.18
C PHE A 130 7.38 8.41 18.59
N ILE A 131 6.24 8.54 17.92
CA ILE A 131 5.73 9.81 17.36
C ILE A 131 5.63 10.86 18.47
N SER A 132 5.01 10.51 19.60
CA SER A 132 4.86 11.42 20.74
C SER A 132 6.20 11.82 21.38
N GLU A 133 7.13 10.88 21.56
CA GLU A 133 8.43 11.14 22.19
C GLU A 133 9.36 12.02 21.34
N ASN A 134 9.21 11.95 20.01
CA ASN A 134 10.00 12.75 19.06
C ASN A 134 9.32 14.06 18.65
N GLY A 135 8.10 14.32 19.14
CA GLY A 135 7.34 15.53 18.80
C GLY A 135 6.97 15.59 17.31
N THR A 136 6.83 14.44 16.65
CA THR A 136 6.41 14.35 15.25
C THR A 136 4.99 14.89 15.13
N ARG A 137 4.75 15.72 14.12
CA ARG A 137 3.44 16.32 13.86
C ARG A 137 2.44 15.24 13.40
N THR A 138 1.21 15.29 13.95
CA THR A 138 0.13 14.34 13.64
C THR A 138 -1.07 14.98 12.93
N GLU A 139 -0.99 16.27 12.62
CA GLU A 139 -2.01 17.04 11.90
C GLU A 139 -1.39 17.69 10.68
N HIS A 140 -2.13 17.86 9.60
CA HIS A 140 -1.63 18.56 8.42
C HIS A 140 -1.32 20.03 8.74
N ASN A 141 -0.33 20.60 8.04
CA ASN A 141 0.04 22.01 8.18
C ASN A 141 -1.06 22.99 7.74
N THR A 142 -2.14 22.48 7.13
CA THR A 142 -3.27 23.27 6.64
C THR A 142 -4.58 22.57 6.94
N ASP A 143 -5.60 23.34 7.33
CA ASP A 143 -6.97 22.84 7.52
C ASP A 143 -7.64 22.37 6.20
N SER A 144 -7.02 22.65 5.05
CA SER A 144 -7.55 22.39 3.71
C SER A 144 -6.70 21.38 2.93
N TYR A 145 -6.11 20.40 3.59
CA TYR A 145 -5.31 19.38 2.91
C TYR A 145 -6.19 18.61 1.91
N ASP A 146 -5.82 18.62 0.62
CA ASP A 146 -6.55 17.88 -0.41
C ASP A 146 -5.82 16.56 -0.70
N TYR A 147 -6.46 15.46 -0.33
CA TYR A 147 -5.95 14.10 -0.61
C TYR A 147 -6.07 13.71 -2.10
N GLY A 148 -6.74 14.51 -2.94
CA GLY A 148 -7.03 14.19 -4.34
C GLY A 148 -8.09 13.09 -4.51
N LEU A 149 -8.75 12.71 -3.41
CA LEU A 149 -9.79 11.69 -3.37
C LEU A 149 -11.15 12.36 -3.13
N ARG A 150 -12.17 11.85 -3.83
CA ARG A 150 -13.58 12.22 -3.64
C ARG A 150 -14.36 10.96 -3.31
N PHE A 151 -15.41 11.09 -2.50
CA PHE A 151 -16.18 9.94 -2.04
C PHE A 151 -17.68 10.16 -2.20
N THR A 152 -18.38 9.08 -2.53
CA THR A 152 -19.83 9.06 -2.72
C THR A 152 -20.42 7.76 -2.15
N GLU A 153 -21.70 7.79 -1.80
CA GLU A 153 -22.44 6.62 -1.30
C GLU A 153 -22.61 5.54 -2.39
N ASN A 154 -22.61 5.93 -3.67
CA ASN A 154 -22.73 5.01 -4.79
C ASN A 154 -21.75 5.37 -5.90
N ALA A 155 -20.62 4.66 -5.93
CA ALA A 155 -19.58 4.83 -6.93
C ALA A 155 -19.59 3.73 -8.00
N ALA A 156 -20.62 2.87 -8.05
CA ALA A 156 -20.65 1.81 -9.04
C ALA A 156 -20.71 2.41 -10.46
N PRO A 157 -19.76 2.06 -11.37
CA PRO A 157 -19.73 2.62 -12.71
C PRO A 157 -21.05 2.50 -13.49
N THR A 158 -21.64 3.63 -13.86
CA THR A 158 -22.90 3.65 -14.62
C THR A 158 -22.64 3.27 -16.07
N GLY A 159 -23.15 2.10 -16.51
CA GLY A 159 -22.85 1.56 -17.84
C GLY A 159 -21.48 0.88 -17.94
N GLY A 160 -20.82 0.65 -16.79
CA GLY A 160 -19.58 -0.13 -16.72
C GLY A 160 -19.78 -1.61 -17.05
N SER A 161 -18.67 -2.31 -17.25
CA SER A 161 -18.68 -3.76 -17.49
C SER A 161 -18.81 -4.53 -16.18
N VAL A 162 -19.48 -5.68 -16.18
CA VAL A 162 -19.55 -6.56 -15.01
C VAL A 162 -18.14 -7.07 -14.65
N ALA A 163 -17.76 -6.92 -13.40
CA ALA A 163 -16.43 -7.23 -12.88
C ALA A 163 -16.50 -7.94 -11.52
N ASN A 164 -17.16 -9.11 -11.51
CA ASN A 164 -17.25 -9.95 -10.30
C ASN A 164 -15.92 -10.62 -9.93
N ASN A 165 -15.01 -10.78 -10.90
CA ASN A 165 -13.70 -11.37 -10.71
C ASN A 165 -12.65 -10.46 -11.38
N VAL A 166 -11.65 -10.05 -10.62
CA VAL A 166 -10.53 -9.23 -11.10
C VAL A 166 -9.26 -10.04 -10.94
N ARG A 167 -8.40 -10.04 -11.96
CA ARG A 167 -7.11 -10.72 -11.94
C ARG A 167 -6.04 -9.77 -12.45
N ILE A 168 -5.14 -9.37 -11.56
CA ILE A 168 -4.03 -8.47 -11.84
C ILE A 168 -2.76 -9.30 -11.93
N VAL A 169 -2.07 -9.19 -13.06
CA VAL A 169 -0.81 -9.91 -13.30
C VAL A 169 0.32 -8.89 -13.27
N PHE A 170 1.17 -9.01 -12.26
CA PHE A 170 2.36 -8.19 -12.12
C PHE A 170 3.51 -8.76 -12.96
N PRO A 171 4.53 -7.94 -13.31
CA PRO A 171 5.74 -8.43 -13.95
C PRO A 171 6.35 -9.62 -13.18
N GLY A 172 6.83 -10.63 -13.91
CA GLY A 172 7.49 -11.81 -13.32
C GLY A 172 6.58 -12.98 -12.90
N THR A 173 5.25 -12.85 -13.02
CA THR A 173 4.19 -13.88 -12.78
C THR A 173 3.45 -13.83 -11.43
N LYS A 174 3.72 -12.85 -10.57
CA LYS A 174 2.91 -12.64 -9.36
C LYS A 174 1.49 -12.22 -9.74
N ILE A 175 0.48 -12.81 -9.09
CA ILE A 175 -0.93 -12.54 -9.35
C ILE A 175 -1.63 -12.17 -8.05
N THR A 176 -2.44 -11.11 -8.13
CA THR A 176 -3.43 -10.77 -7.12
C THR A 176 -4.80 -10.79 -7.77
N SER A 177 -5.74 -11.46 -7.12
CA SER A 177 -7.11 -11.55 -7.62
C SER A 177 -8.09 -11.07 -6.58
N PHE A 178 -9.25 -10.64 -7.06
CA PHE A 178 -10.32 -10.14 -6.22
C PHE A 178 -11.66 -10.71 -6.68
N GLU A 179 -12.51 -11.04 -5.73
CA GLU A 179 -13.87 -11.54 -5.97
C GLU A 179 -14.88 -10.63 -5.29
N TYR A 180 -15.82 -10.09 -6.07
CA TYR A 180 -16.89 -9.24 -5.56
C TYR A 180 -17.98 -10.07 -4.88
N SER A 181 -18.48 -9.57 -3.77
CA SER A 181 -19.67 -10.08 -3.10
C SER A 181 -20.60 -8.94 -2.72
N ALA A 182 -21.85 -9.02 -3.16
CA ALA A 182 -22.89 -8.07 -2.77
C ALA A 182 -23.17 -8.11 -1.26
N ASP A 183 -23.07 -9.29 -0.62
CA ASP A 183 -23.29 -9.45 0.82
C ASP A 183 -22.24 -8.72 1.66
N LYS A 184 -21.00 -8.64 1.15
CA LYS A 184 -19.90 -7.88 1.77
C LYS A 184 -19.77 -6.46 1.23
N ASN A 185 -20.62 -6.08 0.27
CA ASN A 185 -20.54 -4.84 -0.49
C ASN A 185 -19.14 -4.53 -1.08
N GLY A 186 -18.34 -5.54 -1.42
CA GLY A 186 -16.94 -5.28 -1.77
C GLY A 186 -16.19 -6.49 -2.30
N TYR A 187 -14.91 -6.28 -2.54
CA TYR A 187 -13.99 -7.23 -3.14
C TYR A 187 -13.13 -7.92 -2.09
N THR A 188 -13.24 -9.24 -1.97
CA THR A 188 -12.29 -10.03 -1.16
C THR A 188 -11.02 -10.29 -1.98
N GLY A 189 -9.86 -9.95 -1.43
CA GLY A 189 -8.55 -10.12 -2.10
C GLY A 189 -7.93 -11.49 -1.88
N PHE A 190 -7.14 -11.96 -2.84
CA PHE A 190 -6.45 -13.25 -2.81
C PHE A 190 -5.04 -13.14 -3.38
N ASN A 191 -4.07 -13.77 -2.71
CA ASN A 191 -2.72 -13.99 -3.19
C ASN A 191 -2.35 -15.47 -3.04
N TRP A 192 -1.66 -16.03 -4.04
CA TRP A 192 -1.28 -17.46 -4.09
C TRP A 192 -2.43 -18.44 -3.77
N ASN A 193 -3.63 -18.15 -4.30
CA ASN A 193 -4.86 -18.92 -4.09
C ASN A 193 -5.36 -18.97 -2.63
N ALA A 194 -4.88 -18.09 -1.75
CA ALA A 194 -5.41 -17.91 -0.42
C ALA A 194 -6.00 -16.51 -0.27
N ALA A 195 -7.03 -16.38 0.57
CA ALA A 195 -7.55 -15.08 0.93
C ALA A 195 -6.46 -14.25 1.62
N ILE A 196 -6.38 -12.98 1.25
CA ILE A 196 -5.65 -11.98 2.01
C ILE A 196 -6.47 -11.75 3.28
N ALA A 197 -5.93 -12.15 4.42
CA ALA A 197 -6.58 -12.05 5.71
C ALA A 197 -5.69 -11.30 6.70
N ASP A 198 -6.32 -10.63 7.66
CA ASP A 198 -5.60 -10.00 8.74
C ASP A 198 -4.94 -11.06 9.61
N ALA A 199 -3.62 -10.96 9.79
CA ALA A 199 -2.88 -11.92 10.61
C ALA A 199 -3.32 -11.91 12.09
N ASN A 200 -3.91 -10.82 12.57
CA ASN A 200 -4.35 -10.67 13.96
C ASN A 200 -5.73 -11.29 14.22
N THR A 201 -6.64 -11.22 13.24
CA THR A 201 -8.05 -11.65 13.43
C THR A 201 -8.45 -12.84 12.56
N SER A 202 -7.64 -13.19 11.56
CA SER A 202 -7.97 -14.13 10.48
C SER A 202 -9.16 -13.72 9.61
N GLU A 203 -9.64 -12.48 9.74
CA GLU A 203 -10.72 -11.95 8.89
C GLU A 203 -10.19 -11.59 7.50
N ALA A 204 -10.93 -11.93 6.46
CA ALA A 204 -10.55 -11.61 5.09
C ALA A 204 -10.64 -10.09 4.84
N ALA A 205 -9.62 -9.52 4.22
CA ALA A 205 -9.64 -8.12 3.79
C ALA A 205 -10.69 -7.93 2.68
N VAL A 206 -11.56 -6.94 2.86
CA VAL A 206 -12.60 -6.55 1.91
C VAL A 206 -12.36 -5.12 1.48
N PHE A 207 -12.31 -4.88 0.17
CA PHE A 207 -12.05 -3.58 -0.41
C PHE A 207 -13.31 -3.07 -1.11
N GLN A 208 -13.80 -1.91 -0.70
CA GLN A 208 -14.95 -1.25 -1.34
C GLN A 208 -14.60 -0.78 -2.77
N ASN A 209 -13.35 -0.36 -2.96
CA ASN A 209 -12.83 0.19 -4.20
C ASN A 209 -11.56 -0.56 -4.61
N LEU A 210 -11.39 -0.81 -5.90
CA LEU A 210 -10.10 -1.20 -6.46
C LEU A 210 -9.71 -0.19 -7.54
N LEU A 211 -8.47 0.30 -7.49
CA LEU A 211 -7.85 1.06 -8.55
C LEU A 211 -6.65 0.28 -9.07
N VAL A 212 -6.64 -0.01 -10.37
CA VAL A 212 -5.51 -0.65 -11.04
C VAL A 212 -4.87 0.37 -11.95
N LEU A 213 -3.70 0.88 -11.56
CA LEU A 213 -3.02 1.98 -12.24
C LEU A 213 -1.87 1.44 -13.08
N ALA A 214 -1.89 1.74 -14.38
CA ALA A 214 -0.76 1.46 -15.26
C ALA A 214 0.21 2.64 -15.25
N THR A 215 1.49 2.35 -15.01
CA THR A 215 2.59 3.32 -15.08
C THR A 215 3.82 2.69 -15.71
N TYR A 216 4.73 3.52 -16.23
CA TYR A 216 6.02 3.04 -16.71
C TYR A 216 6.79 2.39 -15.56
N THR A 217 7.15 1.12 -15.77
CA THR A 217 7.83 0.27 -14.79
C THR A 217 8.98 -0.44 -15.47
N GLN A 218 10.18 -0.33 -14.91
CA GLN A 218 11.36 -1.07 -15.35
C GLN A 218 11.79 -2.02 -14.22
N ILE A 219 11.81 -3.32 -14.51
CA ILE A 219 12.24 -4.36 -13.56
C ILE A 219 13.71 -4.71 -13.79
N GLY A 220 14.39 -5.18 -12.74
CA GLY A 220 15.77 -5.66 -12.86
C GLY A 220 16.76 -4.55 -13.22
N ILE A 221 16.59 -3.37 -12.61
CA ILE A 221 17.42 -2.20 -12.93
C ILE A 221 18.84 -2.32 -12.39
N ASP A 222 19.09 -3.25 -11.48
CA ASP A 222 20.39 -3.56 -10.91
C ASP A 222 20.50 -5.05 -10.52
N ASP A 223 21.67 -5.45 -10.01
CA ASP A 223 21.96 -6.84 -9.61
C ASP A 223 21.13 -7.34 -8.41
N HIS A 224 20.42 -6.44 -7.73
CA HIS A 224 19.47 -6.77 -6.66
C HIS A 224 18.03 -6.93 -7.17
N TYR A 225 17.84 -6.86 -8.50
CA TYR A 225 16.56 -6.95 -9.18
C TYR A 225 15.55 -5.86 -8.79
N HIS A 226 16.02 -4.69 -8.35
CA HIS A 226 15.12 -3.60 -8.01
C HIS A 226 14.24 -3.18 -9.20
N THR A 227 13.09 -2.58 -8.87
CA THR A 227 12.14 -2.00 -9.82
C THR A 227 12.20 -0.48 -9.73
N ALA A 228 12.24 0.19 -10.89
CA ALA A 228 11.97 1.62 -11.01
C ALA A 228 10.54 1.83 -11.52
N MET A 229 9.84 2.82 -10.96
CA MET A 229 8.45 3.11 -11.28
C MET A 229 8.20 4.62 -11.30
N ASN A 230 7.59 5.13 -12.36
CA ASN A 230 7.19 6.54 -12.40
C ASN A 230 5.93 6.76 -11.55
N THR A 231 5.97 7.70 -10.61
CA THR A 231 4.86 7.96 -9.69
C THR A 231 4.49 9.43 -9.52
N TYR A 232 5.25 10.34 -10.12
CA TYR A 232 4.99 11.78 -10.15
C TYR A 232 5.60 12.34 -11.45
N GLU A 233 5.23 13.57 -11.81
CA GLU A 233 5.49 14.18 -13.11
C GLU A 233 5.04 13.26 -14.26
N CYS A 234 3.94 12.55 -14.05
CA CYS A 234 3.46 11.52 -14.96
C CYS A 234 1.95 11.38 -14.93
N GLU A 235 1.45 10.75 -15.99
CA GLU A 235 0.06 10.36 -16.16
C GLU A 235 0.00 8.95 -16.75
N GLY A 236 -1.17 8.31 -16.61
CA GLY A 236 -1.37 6.97 -17.10
C GLY A 236 -2.84 6.60 -17.19
N THR A 237 -3.08 5.38 -17.66
CA THR A 237 -4.41 4.78 -17.70
C THR A 237 -4.60 3.84 -16.52
N GLY A 238 -5.84 3.45 -16.26
CA GLY A 238 -6.16 2.48 -15.25
C GLY A 238 -7.57 1.93 -15.39
N LEU A 239 -7.95 1.13 -14.41
CA LEU A 239 -9.30 0.61 -14.26
C LEU A 239 -9.78 0.90 -12.83
N PHE A 240 -11.02 1.34 -12.71
CA PHE A 240 -11.72 1.50 -11.45
C PHE A 240 -12.76 0.38 -11.31
N PHE A 241 -12.87 -0.18 -10.10
CA PHE A 241 -13.83 -1.21 -9.75
C PHE A 241 -14.58 -0.84 -8.48
N ASN A 242 -15.91 -0.87 -8.54
CA ASN A 242 -16.81 -0.67 -7.40
C ASN A 242 -18.15 -1.33 -7.69
N GLY A 243 -18.82 -1.88 -6.66
CA GLY A 243 -20.17 -2.44 -6.78
C GLY A 243 -20.30 -3.63 -7.74
N GLY A 244 -19.22 -4.33 -8.06
CA GLY A 244 -19.22 -5.44 -9.02
C GLY A 244 -19.12 -5.00 -10.48
N TYR A 245 -18.82 -3.72 -10.75
CA TYR A 245 -18.64 -3.17 -12.09
C TYR A 245 -17.26 -2.53 -12.25
N CYS A 246 -16.84 -2.35 -13.49
CA CYS A 246 -15.60 -1.65 -13.83
C CYS A 246 -15.75 -0.66 -14.98
N GLU A 247 -14.89 0.37 -14.97
CA GLU A 247 -14.71 1.30 -16.07
C GLU A 247 -13.24 1.72 -16.24
N PRO A 248 -12.82 2.11 -17.46
CA PRO A 248 -11.52 2.73 -17.68
C PRO A 248 -11.42 4.10 -17.03
N ILE A 249 -10.27 4.37 -16.42
CA ILE A 249 -9.93 5.68 -15.86
C ILE A 249 -8.58 6.17 -16.41
N THR A 250 -8.32 7.44 -16.23
CA THR A 250 -6.96 8.02 -16.32
C THR A 250 -6.55 8.54 -14.97
N TRP A 251 -5.24 8.64 -14.74
CA TRP A 251 -4.69 9.24 -13.54
C TRP A 251 -3.52 10.14 -13.92
N LYS A 252 -3.28 11.16 -13.10
CA LYS A 252 -2.09 12.02 -13.22
C LYS A 252 -1.61 12.43 -11.85
N ARG A 253 -0.33 12.78 -11.80
CA ARG A 253 0.31 13.35 -10.61
C ARG A 253 1.40 14.31 -11.04
N GLY A 254 1.36 15.54 -10.53
CA GLY A 254 2.28 16.61 -10.92
C GLY A 254 3.62 16.49 -10.20
N ALA A 255 3.69 16.77 -8.90
CA ALA A 255 4.93 16.71 -8.13
C ALA A 255 4.98 15.57 -7.09
N VAL A 256 6.16 15.31 -6.53
CA VAL A 256 6.41 14.23 -5.55
C VAL A 256 5.58 14.37 -4.25
N ASN A 257 5.13 15.57 -3.90
CA ASN A 257 4.29 15.85 -2.75
C ASN A 257 2.84 16.21 -3.13
N GLU A 258 2.49 16.15 -4.41
CA GLU A 258 1.10 16.37 -4.87
C GLU A 258 0.32 15.05 -4.85
N PRO A 259 -1.00 15.10 -4.61
CA PRO A 259 -1.85 13.92 -4.60
C PRO A 259 -2.02 13.31 -5.99
N PHE A 260 -2.49 12.06 -6.01
CA PHE A 260 -2.99 11.46 -7.24
C PHE A 260 -4.37 12.02 -7.56
N HIS A 261 -4.61 12.32 -8.84
CA HIS A 261 -5.94 12.64 -9.34
C HIS A 261 -6.39 11.61 -10.36
N TYR A 262 -7.63 11.17 -10.24
CA TYR A 262 -8.23 10.14 -11.08
C TYR A 262 -9.41 10.72 -11.83
N TYR A 263 -9.57 10.30 -13.09
CA TYR A 263 -10.63 10.81 -13.95
C TYR A 263 -11.31 9.68 -14.71
N THR A 264 -12.63 9.76 -14.82
CA THR A 264 -13.45 8.94 -15.73
C THR A 264 -13.12 9.27 -17.19
N ALA A 265 -13.58 8.42 -18.12
CA ALA A 265 -13.31 8.58 -19.55
C ALA A 265 -13.82 9.92 -20.16
N ASP A 266 -14.80 10.56 -19.52
CA ASP A 266 -15.32 11.87 -19.92
C ASP A 266 -14.57 13.08 -19.30
N GLY A 267 -13.57 12.81 -18.46
CA GLY A 267 -12.73 13.82 -17.80
C GLY A 267 -13.27 14.34 -16.47
N THR A 268 -14.35 13.75 -15.94
CA THR A 268 -14.85 14.06 -14.59
C THR A 268 -13.91 13.48 -13.53
N GLU A 269 -13.72 14.17 -12.40
CA GLU A 269 -12.96 13.63 -11.27
C GLU A 269 -13.68 12.39 -10.73
N LEU A 270 -12.93 11.30 -10.53
CA LEU A 270 -13.48 10.03 -10.08
C LEU A 270 -13.92 10.13 -8.62
N GLU A 271 -15.13 9.65 -8.32
CA GLU A 271 -15.60 9.46 -6.95
C GLU A 271 -15.46 7.99 -6.53
N LEU A 272 -14.90 7.75 -5.35
CA LEU A 272 -14.77 6.43 -4.74
C LEU A 272 -15.98 6.12 -3.85
N GLY A 273 -16.31 4.84 -3.68
CA GLY A 273 -17.32 4.44 -2.71
C GLY A 273 -16.80 4.66 -1.29
N ILE A 274 -17.65 5.15 -0.39
CA ILE A 274 -17.31 5.21 1.04
C ILE A 274 -17.16 3.78 1.58
N GLY A 275 -16.01 3.47 2.19
CA GLY A 275 -15.73 2.17 2.82
C GLY A 275 -14.26 1.95 3.08
#